data_AF-A0A969QCD2-F1
#
_entry.id   AF-A0A969QCD2-F1
#
_cell.length_a   1.000
_cell.length_b   1.000
_cell.length_c   1.000
_cell.angle_alpha   90.00
_cell.angle_beta   90.00
_cell.angle_gamma   90.00
#
_symmetry.space_group_name_H-M   'P 1'
#
loop_
_entity.id
_entity.type
_entity.pdbx_description
1 polymer ?
#
loop_
_entity_poly.entity_id
_entity_poly.type
_entity_poly.pdbx_seq_one_letter_code
_entity_poly.pdbx_strand_id
1 'polypeptide(L)'
;MKLPNGHLADLGNKIEEYSLNITHEKGKNKAILFASKLGITAENAELLKQALKQAAIDEDVIIQKTNEYGTHYNMKFRLQTEVGESPILAAWIVRSSENFPRLTTCYPVKK
;
A
#
# COMPACT_ATOMS: atom_id res chain seq x y z
N MET A 1 -16.18 4.08 1.58
CA MET A 1 -16.58 3.58 0.25
C MET A 1 -15.58 2.53 -0.17
N LYS A 2 -15.94 1.52 -0.98
CA LYS A 2 -14.96 0.55 -1.46
C LYS A 2 -14.05 1.12 -2.54
N LEU A 3 -12.85 0.55 -2.66
CA LEU A 3 -11.95 0.87 -3.77
C LEU A 3 -12.54 0.33 -5.08
N PRO A 4 -12.72 1.15 -6.12
CA PRO A 4 -13.26 0.69 -7.39
C PRO A 4 -12.42 -0.46 -7.96
N ASN A 5 -13.07 -1.57 -8.30
CA ASN A 5 -12.45 -2.78 -8.83
C ASN A 5 -11.22 -3.26 -8.03
N GLY A 6 -11.30 -3.23 -6.71
CA GLY A 6 -10.22 -3.66 -5.81
C GLY A 6 -9.68 -5.07 -6.07
N HIS A 7 -10.51 -5.98 -6.59
CA HIS A 7 -10.08 -7.32 -7.01
C HIS A 7 -9.12 -7.33 -8.21
N LEU A 8 -9.02 -6.22 -8.95
CA LEU A 8 -8.06 -5.99 -10.04
C LEU A 8 -6.88 -5.11 -9.60
N ALA A 9 -6.67 -4.93 -8.29
CA ALA A 9 -5.62 -4.06 -7.77
C ALA A 9 -4.22 -4.46 -8.27
N ASP A 10 -3.54 -3.49 -8.87
CA ASP A 10 -2.18 -3.64 -9.39
C ASP A 10 -1.18 -2.97 -8.46
N LEU A 11 -0.27 -3.76 -7.90
CA LEU A 11 0.79 -3.28 -7.01
C LEU A 11 2.01 -2.76 -7.79
N GLY A 12 2.16 -3.16 -9.06
CA GLY A 12 3.38 -3.00 -9.84
C GLY A 12 4.63 -3.45 -9.07
N ASN A 13 5.74 -2.75 -9.28
CA ASN A 13 7.00 -3.02 -8.58
C ASN A 13 7.19 -2.14 -7.32
N LYS A 14 6.15 -1.41 -6.89
CA LYS A 14 6.25 -0.39 -5.82
C LYS A 14 6.54 -0.98 -4.44
N ILE A 15 6.33 -2.29 -4.25
CA ILE A 15 6.62 -2.95 -2.99
C ILE A 15 8.12 -3.12 -2.84
N GLU A 16 8.76 -3.82 -3.77
CA GLU A 16 10.17 -4.18 -3.72
C GLU A 16 11.10 -3.03 -4.10
N GLU A 17 10.74 -2.24 -5.12
CA GLU A 17 11.63 -1.18 -5.61
C GLU A 17 11.53 0.10 -4.78
N TYR A 18 10.47 0.27 -3.97
CA TYR A 18 10.23 1.51 -3.22
C TYR A 18 9.88 1.31 -1.74
N SER A 19 8.79 0.58 -1.42
CA SER A 19 8.24 0.55 -0.06
C SER A 19 9.08 -0.29 0.91
N LEU A 20 9.68 -1.37 0.42
CA LEU A 20 10.57 -2.28 1.15
C LEU A 20 12.04 -2.13 0.73
N ASN A 21 12.35 -1.14 -0.11
CA ASN A 21 13.70 -0.87 -0.57
C ASN A 21 14.49 -0.03 0.45
N ILE A 22 15.44 -0.64 1.14
CA ILE A 22 16.30 0.03 2.12
C ILE A 22 17.33 0.97 1.48
N THR A 23 17.73 0.72 0.22
CA THR A 23 18.73 1.54 -0.50
C THR A 23 18.09 2.72 -1.24
N HIS A 24 16.76 2.74 -1.37
CA HIS A 24 16.06 3.83 -2.05
C HIS A 24 16.05 5.11 -1.21
N GLU A 25 16.53 6.22 -1.78
CA GLU A 25 16.68 7.51 -1.09
C GLU A 25 15.43 7.97 -0.32
N LYS A 26 14.26 7.94 -0.99
CA LYS A 26 12.94 8.25 -0.41
C LYS A 26 12.19 7.06 0.23
N GLY A 27 12.54 5.83 -0.15
CA GLY A 27 11.86 4.59 0.25
C GLY A 27 12.37 4.01 1.57
N LYS A 28 13.66 4.24 1.88
CA LYS A 28 14.37 3.68 3.05
C LYS A 28 13.61 3.82 4.36
N ASN A 29 13.02 5.00 4.62
CA ASN A 29 12.31 5.24 5.88
C ASN A 29 11.05 4.36 6.02
N LYS A 30 10.44 3.97 4.90
CA LYS A 30 9.29 3.04 4.89
C LYS A 30 9.77 1.61 5.12
N ALA A 31 10.84 1.20 4.45
CA ALA A 31 11.46 -0.11 4.64
C ALA A 31 11.86 -0.34 6.11
N ILE A 32 12.48 0.67 6.74
CA ILE A 32 12.83 0.63 8.18
C ILE A 32 11.58 0.49 9.05
N LEU A 33 10.49 1.19 8.73
CA LEU A 33 9.23 1.08 9.50
C LEU A 33 8.59 -0.29 9.35
N PHE A 34 8.59 -0.87 8.14
CA PHE A 34 8.08 -2.21 7.90
C PHE A 34 8.90 -3.26 8.66
N ALA A 35 10.23 -3.18 8.58
CA ALA A 35 11.12 -4.10 9.28
C ALA A 35 10.94 -3.99 10.81
N SER A 36 10.97 -2.77 11.35
CA SER A 36 10.92 -2.55 12.81
C SER A 36 9.57 -2.88 13.45
N LYS A 37 8.45 -2.63 12.75
CA LYS A 37 7.11 -2.82 13.34
C LYS A 37 6.49 -4.17 13.04
N LEU A 38 6.83 -4.76 11.89
CA LEU A 38 6.13 -5.92 11.35
C LEU A 38 7.08 -7.04 10.92
N GLY A 39 8.40 -6.83 10.97
CA GLY A 39 9.36 -7.81 10.47
C GLY A 39 9.30 -8.02 8.96
N ILE A 40 8.69 -7.07 8.23
CA ILE A 40 8.54 -7.18 6.77
C ILE A 40 9.73 -6.51 6.09
N THR A 41 10.42 -7.27 5.24
CA THR A 41 11.56 -6.86 4.41
C THR A 41 11.31 -7.26 2.96
N ALA A 42 12.23 -6.93 2.06
CA ALA A 42 12.15 -7.38 0.66
C ALA A 42 12.13 -8.92 0.53
N GLU A 43 12.71 -9.65 1.49
CA GLU A 43 12.80 -11.12 1.46
C GLU A 43 11.46 -11.82 1.71
N ASN A 44 10.53 -11.17 2.43
CA ASN A 44 9.20 -11.69 2.74
C ASN A 44 8.08 -10.74 2.24
N ALA A 45 8.36 -9.99 1.16
CA ALA A 45 7.47 -8.99 0.57
C ALA A 45 6.07 -9.53 0.22
N GLU A 46 5.95 -10.85 -0.02
CA GLU A 46 4.69 -11.50 -0.36
C GLU A 46 3.63 -11.34 0.74
N LEU A 47 4.01 -11.29 2.01
CA LEU A 47 3.10 -11.03 3.13
C LEU A 47 2.39 -9.68 2.97
N LEU A 48 3.14 -8.63 2.61
CA LEU A 48 2.59 -7.30 2.40
C LEU A 48 1.72 -7.25 1.13
N LYS A 49 2.13 -7.93 0.06
CA LYS A 49 1.36 -7.99 -1.19
C LYS A 49 0.00 -8.63 -0.98
N GLN A 50 -0.05 -9.77 -0.30
CA GLN A 50 -1.29 -10.48 0.00
C GLN A 50 -2.20 -9.61 0.87
N ALA A 51 -1.66 -9.00 1.93
CA ALA A 51 -2.41 -8.10 2.79
C ALA A 51 -2.99 -6.90 2.02
N LEU A 52 -2.22 -6.29 1.11
CA LEU A 52 -2.68 -5.16 0.28
C LEU A 52 -3.77 -5.56 -0.71
N LYS A 53 -3.65 -6.72 -1.35
CA LYS A 53 -4.66 -7.22 -2.29
C LYS A 53 -5.97 -7.55 -1.58
N GLN A 54 -5.89 -8.16 -0.40
CA GLN A 54 -7.08 -8.45 0.39
C GLN A 54 -7.74 -7.15 0.88
N ALA A 55 -6.94 -6.22 1.43
CA ALA A 55 -7.44 -4.92 1.87
C ALA A 55 -8.09 -4.13 0.72
N ALA A 56 -7.55 -4.19 -0.49
CA ALA A 56 -8.15 -3.53 -1.66
C ALA A 56 -9.58 -3.99 -1.96
N ILE A 57 -9.94 -5.23 -1.60
CA ILE A 57 -11.29 -5.79 -1.77
C ILE A 57 -12.16 -5.43 -0.56
N ASP A 58 -11.62 -5.59 0.65
CA ASP A 58 -12.42 -5.62 1.87
C ASP A 58 -12.55 -4.28 2.58
N GLU A 59 -11.60 -3.37 2.41
CA GLU A 59 -11.48 -2.17 3.24
C GLU A 59 -12.16 -0.96 2.61
N ASP A 60 -12.52 -0.01 3.47
CA ASP A 60 -13.00 1.28 3.02
C ASP A 60 -11.84 2.23 2.66
N VAL A 61 -12.08 3.01 1.61
CA VAL A 61 -11.20 4.08 1.16
C VAL A 61 -11.89 5.44 1.26
N ILE A 62 -11.07 6.48 1.30
CA ILE A 62 -11.48 7.87 1.16
C ILE A 62 -10.87 8.45 -0.12
N ILE A 63 -11.63 9.27 -0.84
CA ILE A 63 -11.09 10.05 -1.96
C ILE A 63 -10.16 11.11 -1.38
N GLN A 64 -8.92 11.12 -1.83
CA GLN A 64 -7.91 12.10 -1.42
C GLN A 64 -7.97 13.34 -2.33
N LYS A 65 -8.04 13.13 -3.64
CA LYS A 65 -8.24 14.17 -4.67
C LYS A 65 -8.62 13.53 -6.00
N THR A 66 -9.18 14.34 -6.89
CA THR A 66 -9.37 13.99 -8.30
C THR A 66 -8.68 15.07 -9.15
N ASN A 67 -7.94 14.63 -10.18
CA ASN A 67 -7.28 15.52 -11.14
C ASN A 67 -7.34 14.90 -12.55
N GLU A 68 -6.68 15.54 -13.52
CA GLU A 68 -6.63 15.07 -14.91
C GLU A 68 -6.11 13.63 -15.08
N TYR A 69 -5.24 13.17 -14.17
CA TYR A 69 -4.66 11.83 -14.22
C TYR A 69 -5.58 10.75 -13.65
N GLY A 70 -6.57 11.12 -12.83
CA GLY A 70 -7.53 10.21 -12.24
C GLY A 70 -7.93 10.57 -10.81
N THR A 71 -8.56 9.60 -10.14
CA THR A 71 -8.98 9.74 -8.74
C THR A 71 -7.99 9.03 -7.83
N HIS A 72 -7.49 9.76 -6.84
CA HIS A 72 -6.60 9.24 -5.81
C HIS A 72 -7.40 8.85 -4.57
N TYR A 73 -7.04 7.71 -3.99
CA TYR A 73 -7.69 7.14 -2.82
C TYR A 73 -6.66 6.87 -1.72
N ASN A 74 -7.05 7.10 -0.47
CA ASN A 74 -6.32 6.61 0.69
C ASN A 74 -7.11 5.48 1.34
N MET A 75 -6.43 4.37 1.57
CA MET A 75 -6.90 3.23 2.34
C MET A 75 -6.09 3.13 3.62
N LYS A 76 -6.76 2.81 4.74
CA LYS A 76 -6.11 2.44 5.99
C LYS A 76 -6.63 1.09 6.44
N PHE A 77 -5.72 0.18 6.75
CA PHE A 77 -6.05 -1.15 7.29
C PHE A 77 -5.02 -1.54 8.36
N ARG A 78 -5.35 -2.49 9.23
CA ARG A 78 -4.40 -3.03 10.21
C ARG A 78 -3.70 -4.24 9.63
N LEU A 79 -2.38 -4.30 9.81
CA LEU A 79 -1.58 -5.48 9.50
C LEU A 79 -0.92 -5.97 10.78
N GLN A 80 -1.11 -7.26 11.06
CA GLN A 80 -0.50 -7.96 12.19
C GLN A 80 0.39 -9.07 11.66
N THR A 81 1.56 -9.21 12.27
CA THR A 81 2.52 -10.29 12.05
C THR A 81 2.95 -10.85 13.40
N GLU A 82 3.82 -11.86 13.40
CA GLU A 82 4.42 -12.38 14.63
C GLU A 82 5.30 -11.34 15.36
N VAL A 83 5.83 -10.36 14.65
CA VAL A 83 6.69 -9.30 15.22
C VAL A 83 5.88 -8.18 15.86
N GLY A 84 4.70 -7.87 15.32
CA GLY A 84 3.85 -6.82 15.86
C GLY A 84 2.67 -6.45 15.00
N GLU A 85 2.02 -5.34 15.35
CA GLU A 85 0.90 -4.77 14.60
C GLU A 85 1.13 -3.30 14.27
N SER A 86 0.66 -2.87 13.11
CA SER A 86 0.65 -1.46 12.73
C SER A 86 -0.52 -1.16 11.79
N PRO A 87 -1.13 0.03 11.89
CA PRO A 87 -1.95 0.51 10.80
C PRO A 87 -1.04 0.82 9.61
N ILE A 88 -1.52 0.44 8.42
CA ILE A 88 -0.89 0.70 7.13
C ILE A 88 -1.73 1.74 6.41
N LEU A 89 -1.09 2.76 5.84
CA LEU A 89 -1.71 3.63 4.85
C LEU A 89 -1.25 3.16 3.47
N ALA A 90 -2.20 2.85 2.59
CA ALA A 90 -1.97 2.55 1.19
C ALA A 90 -2.69 3.58 0.32
N ALA A 91 -1.94 4.26 -0.54
CA ALA A 91 -2.47 5.25 -1.46
C ALA A 91 -2.57 4.68 -2.86
N TRP A 92 -3.70 4.90 -3.52
CA TRP A 92 -4.05 4.32 -4.81
C TRP A 92 -4.44 5.42 -5.79
N ILE A 93 -4.34 5.12 -7.07
CA ILE A 93 -4.93 5.90 -8.15
C ILE A 93 -5.75 4.98 -9.07
N VAL A 94 -6.97 5.38 -9.40
CA VAL A 94 -7.69 4.85 -10.57
C VAL A 94 -7.54 5.92 -11.65
N ARG A 95 -6.78 5.63 -12.71
CA ARG A 95 -6.51 6.59 -13.77
C ARG A 95 -7.77 6.85 -14.61
N SER A 96 -7.87 8.04 -15.20
CA SER A 96 -9.03 8.43 -16.02
C SER A 96 -9.32 7.47 -17.19
N SER A 97 -8.29 6.79 -17.71
CA SER A 97 -8.38 5.83 -18.81
C SER A 97 -8.40 4.36 -18.36
N GLU A 98 -8.39 4.09 -17.06
CA GLU A 98 -8.31 2.75 -16.49
C GLU A 98 -9.51 2.52 -15.56
N ASN A 99 -9.87 1.26 -15.34
CA ASN A 99 -10.92 0.91 -14.40
C ASN A 99 -10.38 0.16 -13.16
N PHE A 100 -9.07 -0.07 -13.05
CA PHE A 100 -8.47 -0.79 -11.93
C PHE A 100 -7.54 0.12 -11.11
N PRO A 101 -7.41 -0.12 -9.80
CA PRO A 101 -6.61 0.73 -8.93
C PRO A 101 -5.13 0.32 -8.98
N ARG A 102 -4.24 1.32 -9.05
CA ARG A 102 -2.79 1.14 -9.00
C ARG A 102 -2.22 1.66 -7.70
N LEU A 103 -1.36 0.88 -7.06
CA LEU A 103 -0.66 1.31 -5.85
C LEU A 103 0.33 2.42 -6.18
N THR A 104 0.26 3.52 -5.44
CA THR A 104 1.20 4.64 -5.57
C THR A 104 2.25 4.63 -4.46
N THR A 105 1.86 4.30 -3.23
CA THR A 105 2.75 4.17 -2.07
C THR A 105 2.03 3.41 -0.95
N CYS A 106 2.78 2.72 -0.09
CA CYS A 106 2.26 2.20 1.17
C CYS A 106 3.30 2.34 2.28
N TYR A 107 2.86 2.51 3.53
CA TYR A 107 3.76 2.58 4.68
C TYR A 107 3.02 2.37 6.01
N PRO A 108 3.71 1.86 7.05
CA PRO A 108 3.18 1.85 8.40
C PRO A 108 3.05 3.29 8.91
N VAL A 109 1.88 3.67 9.41
CA VAL A 109 1.70 4.98 10.06
C VAL A 109 2.29 4.95 11.47
N LYS A 110 2.89 6.06 11.90
CA LYS A 110 3.32 6.24 13.29
C LYS A 110 2.06 6.43 14.16
N LYS A 111 2.08 5.88 15.38
CA LYS A 111 1.11 6.25 16.41
C LYS A 111 1.35 7.71 16.78
#